data_AF-A0A150P721-F1
#
_entry.id   AF-A0A150P721-F1
#
_cell.length_a   1.000
_cell.length_b   1.000
_cell.length_c   1.000
_cell.angle_alpha   90.00
_cell.angle_beta   90.00
_cell.angle_gamma   90.00
#
_symmetry.space_group_name_H-M   'P 1'
#
loop_
_entity.id
_entity.type
_entity.pdbx_description
1 polymer ?
#
loop_
_entity_poly.entity_id
_entity_poly.type
_entity_poly.pdbx_seq_one_letter_code
_entity_poly.pdbx_strand_id
1 'polypeptide(L)'
;GPRQAMFTIAVRARGAPVPPDTAVHVAWSAAEEPTFVLNDPSTWKTLDEANVVCAVDRAEPPPDALEELVCELWTAGVTRVEISGTGYQEFAQTLTPVMSEECEDFVPQEIDIELVPAVDEDSEE
;
A
#
# COMPACT_ATOMS: atom_id res chain seq x y z
N GLY A 1 -18.71 -3.52 -16.07
CA GLY A 1 -17.31 -3.16 -16.40
C GLY A 1 -16.38 -3.95 -15.52
N PRO A 2 -15.05 -3.92 -15.74
CA PRO A 2 -14.10 -4.40 -14.76
C PRO A 2 -14.30 -3.63 -13.44
N ARG A 3 -14.14 -4.32 -12.30
CA ARG A 3 -14.22 -3.69 -10.98
C ARG A 3 -13.02 -2.74 -10.84
N GLN A 4 -13.27 -1.45 -10.74
CA GLN A 4 -12.22 -0.46 -10.49
C GLN A 4 -11.81 -0.52 -9.00
N ALA A 5 -10.52 -0.38 -8.72
CA ALA A 5 -10.02 -0.28 -7.36
C ALA A 5 -10.57 1.01 -6.70
N MET A 6 -10.90 0.92 -5.42
CA MET A 6 -11.38 2.08 -4.65
C MET A 6 -10.24 3.02 -4.31
N PHE A 7 -9.09 2.45 -3.95
CA PHE A 7 -7.87 3.19 -3.67
C PHE A 7 -6.74 2.64 -4.54
N THR A 8 -6.02 3.55 -5.19
CA THR A 8 -4.73 3.27 -5.82
C THR A 8 -3.67 3.96 -4.99
N ILE A 9 -2.80 3.20 -4.36
CA ILE A 9 -1.81 3.67 -3.40
C ILE A 9 -0.44 3.59 -4.07
N ALA A 10 0.17 4.73 -4.36
CA ALA A 10 1.54 4.82 -4.85
C ALA A 10 2.47 5.08 -3.66
N VAL A 11 3.39 4.16 -3.42
CA VAL A 11 4.37 4.23 -2.32
C VAL A 11 5.75 4.51 -2.89
N ARG A 12 6.38 5.57 -2.42
CA ARG A 12 7.76 5.94 -2.74
C ARG A 12 8.56 6.09 -1.46
N ALA A 13 9.87 5.91 -1.54
CA ALA A 13 10.77 6.15 -0.43
C ALA A 13 11.59 7.43 -0.67
N ARG A 14 11.69 8.28 0.35
CA ARG A 14 12.39 9.56 0.19
C ARG A 14 13.90 9.35 0.11
N GLY A 15 14.48 9.66 -1.04
CA GLY A 15 15.92 9.69 -1.25
C GLY A 15 16.57 8.34 -1.57
N ALA A 16 15.80 7.28 -1.72
CA ALA A 16 16.23 5.94 -2.10
C ALA A 16 15.07 5.14 -2.70
N PRO A 17 15.32 4.00 -3.37
CA PRO A 17 14.25 3.08 -3.77
C PRO A 17 13.46 2.56 -2.56
N VAL A 18 12.24 2.08 -2.83
CA VAL A 18 11.38 1.42 -1.85
C VAL A 18 12.13 0.26 -1.20
N PRO A 19 12.16 0.16 0.15
CA PRO A 19 12.82 -0.94 0.84
C PRO A 19 12.33 -2.31 0.34
N PRO A 20 13.22 -3.28 0.11
CA PRO A 20 12.80 -4.60 -0.35
C PRO A 20 11.92 -5.32 0.67
N ASP A 21 12.07 -5.03 1.97
CA ASP A 21 11.21 -5.56 3.03
C ASP A 21 9.93 -4.74 3.26
N THR A 22 9.57 -3.81 2.35
CA THR A 22 8.34 -3.03 2.49
C THR A 22 7.12 -3.94 2.63
N ALA A 23 6.41 -3.76 3.75
CA ALA A 23 5.20 -4.48 4.08
C ALA A 23 3.99 -3.55 3.99
N VAL A 24 2.93 -4.00 3.34
CA VAL A 24 1.65 -3.30 3.24
C VAL A 24 0.61 -4.12 3.98
N HIS A 25 0.13 -3.58 5.09
CA HIS A 25 -0.93 -4.16 5.90
C HIS A 25 -2.21 -3.33 5.77
N VAL A 26 -3.33 -4.02 5.62
CA VAL A 26 -4.63 -3.39 5.42
C VAL A 26 -5.64 -4.03 6.36
N ALA A 27 -6.34 -3.18 7.11
CA ALA A 27 -7.34 -3.61 8.07
C ALA A 27 -8.63 -2.79 7.92
N TRP A 28 -9.77 -3.42 8.16
CA TRP A 28 -11.08 -2.77 8.25
C TRP A 28 -11.82 -3.25 9.49
N SER A 29 -12.93 -2.59 9.84
CA SER A 29 -13.65 -2.86 11.10
C SER A 29 -14.12 -4.31 11.29
N ALA A 30 -14.19 -5.10 10.22
CA ALA A 30 -14.68 -6.47 10.23
C ALA A 30 -13.59 -7.56 10.10
N ALA A 31 -12.39 -7.24 9.59
CA ALA A 31 -11.31 -8.20 9.34
C ALA A 31 -10.02 -7.48 8.90
N GLU A 32 -8.95 -8.27 8.78
CA GLU A 32 -7.64 -7.84 8.31
C GLU A 32 -7.30 -8.65 7.05
N GLU A 33 -6.67 -7.99 6.07
CA GLU A 33 -6.17 -8.66 4.88
C GLU A 33 -4.83 -9.34 5.16
N PRO A 34 -4.49 -10.39 4.40
CA PRO A 34 -3.13 -10.91 4.41
C PRO A 34 -2.14 -9.80 4.03
N THR A 35 -1.11 -9.63 4.86
CA THR A 35 -0.04 -8.65 4.62
C THR A 35 0.71 -8.98 3.33
N PHE A 36 0.90 -7.96 2.49
CA PHE A 36 1.81 -8.01 1.36
C PHE A 36 3.23 -7.65 1.82
N VAL A 37 4.25 -8.34 1.31
CA VAL A 37 5.67 -8.02 1.56
C VAL A 37 6.43 -8.05 0.23
N LEU A 38 7.13 -6.96 -0.09
CA LEU A 38 7.76 -6.77 -1.40
C LEU A 38 8.80 -7.86 -1.72
N ASN A 39 9.63 -8.28 -0.76
CA ASN A 39 10.64 -9.33 -0.98
C ASN A 39 10.15 -10.77 -0.76
N ASP A 40 8.85 -10.97 -0.49
CA ASP A 40 8.28 -12.31 -0.29
C ASP A 40 7.18 -12.61 -1.33
N PRO A 41 7.53 -13.28 -2.45
CA PRO A 41 6.59 -13.64 -3.50
C PRO A 41 5.39 -14.49 -3.04
N SER A 42 5.49 -15.18 -1.90
CA SER A 42 4.39 -15.99 -1.37
C SER A 42 3.20 -15.12 -0.91
N THR A 43 3.47 -13.85 -0.61
CA THR A 43 2.48 -12.85 -0.21
C THR A 43 1.82 -12.14 -1.40
N TRP A 44 2.35 -12.30 -2.61
CA TRP A 44 1.84 -11.63 -3.80
C TRP A 44 0.54 -12.29 -4.28
N LYS A 45 -0.59 -11.71 -3.86
CA LYS A 45 -1.95 -12.18 -4.17
C LYS A 45 -2.51 -11.52 -5.42
N THR A 46 -3.52 -12.16 -5.98
CA THR A 46 -4.36 -11.60 -7.05
C THR A 46 -5.73 -11.21 -6.51
N LEU A 47 -6.51 -10.50 -7.32
CA LEU A 47 -7.86 -10.06 -6.95
C LEU A 47 -8.85 -11.20 -6.63
N ASP A 48 -8.53 -12.44 -7.07
CA ASP A 48 -9.30 -13.64 -6.71
C ASP A 48 -9.00 -14.12 -5.28
N GLU A 49 -7.84 -13.77 -4.74
CA GLU A 49 -7.31 -14.24 -3.45
C GLU A 49 -7.39 -13.19 -2.34
N ALA A 50 -7.26 -11.90 -2.68
CA ALA A 50 -7.24 -10.78 -1.75
C ALA A 50 -7.83 -9.52 -2.38
N ASN A 51 -8.21 -8.57 -1.53
CA ASN A 51 -8.70 -7.25 -1.94
C ASN A 51 -7.59 -6.21 -2.06
N VAL A 52 -6.35 -6.58 -1.74
CA VAL A 52 -5.14 -5.78 -1.93
C VAL A 52 -4.24 -6.49 -2.93
N VAL A 53 -3.88 -5.81 -4.01
CA VAL A 53 -2.95 -6.31 -5.03
C VAL A 53 -1.92 -5.24 -5.31
N CYS A 54 -0.64 -5.55 -5.10
CA CYS A 54 0.44 -4.67 -5.48
C CYS A 54 1.01 -5.07 -6.86
N ALA A 55 1.40 -4.07 -7.64
CA ALA A 55 1.92 -4.20 -8.99
C ALA A 55 3.36 -4.74 -8.95
N VAL A 56 3.46 -6.07 -8.86
CA VAL A 56 4.70 -6.84 -8.94
C VAL A 56 4.54 -7.96 -9.96
N ASP A 57 5.61 -8.25 -10.71
CA ASP A 57 5.61 -9.37 -11.65
C ASP A 57 5.86 -10.68 -10.90
N ARG A 58 4.83 -11.52 -10.78
CA ARG A 58 4.89 -12.79 -10.03
C ARG A 58 5.75 -13.88 -10.69
N ALA A 59 6.15 -13.69 -11.95
CA ALA A 59 7.03 -14.60 -12.66
C ALA A 59 8.52 -14.21 -12.51
N GLU A 60 8.79 -13.02 -11.98
CA GLU A 60 10.12 -12.48 -11.76
C GLU A 60 10.52 -12.50 -10.28
N PRO A 61 11.82 -12.50 -9.96
CA PRO A 61 12.27 -12.29 -8.58
C PRO A 61 11.85 -10.91 -8.07
N PRO A 62 11.81 -10.71 -6.74
CA PRO A 62 11.57 -9.39 -6.15
C PRO A 62 12.53 -8.33 -6.71
N PRO A 63 12.04 -7.10 -6.96
CA PRO A 63 12.86 -6.03 -7.53
C PRO A 63 13.91 -5.56 -6.51
N ASP A 64 15.17 -5.43 -6.95
CA ASP A 64 16.27 -4.95 -6.11
C ASP A 64 16.23 -3.43 -5.82
N ALA A 65 15.61 -2.65 -6.73
CA ALA A 65 15.57 -1.19 -6.65
C ALA A 65 14.25 -0.65 -7.24
N LEU A 66 13.14 -0.92 -6.56
CA LEU A 66 11.83 -0.44 -6.99
C LEU A 66 11.69 1.06 -6.66
N GLU A 67 11.47 1.90 -7.67
CA GLU A 67 11.29 3.34 -7.47
C GLU A 67 9.93 3.68 -6.84
N GLU A 68 8.90 2.91 -7.23
CA GLU A 68 7.52 3.10 -6.79
C GLU A 68 6.82 1.74 -6.68
N LEU A 69 6.17 1.51 -5.55
CA LEU A 69 5.27 0.37 -5.35
C LEU A 69 3.82 0.86 -5.47
N VAL A 70 3.10 0.38 -6.48
CA VAL A 70 1.68 0.68 -6.65
C VAL A 70 0.84 -0.45 -6.09
N CYS A 71 -0.09 -0.17 -5.19
CA CYS A 71 -1.04 -1.13 -4.65
C CYS A 71 -2.47 -0.68 -4.90
N GLU A 72 -3.27 -1.57 -5.45
CA GLU A 72 -4.69 -1.39 -5.69
C GLU A 72 -5.49 -2.07 -4.57
N LEU A 73 -6.47 -1.35 -4.02
CA LEU A 73 -7.32 -1.81 -2.94
C LEU A 73 -8.79 -1.72 -3.35
N TRP A 74 -9.47 -2.86 -3.36
CA TRP A 74 -10.89 -2.99 -3.65
C TRP A 74 -11.68 -3.09 -2.35
N THR A 75 -12.25 -1.97 -1.91
CA THR A 75 -13.06 -1.90 -0.69
C THR A 75 -14.22 -0.96 -0.88
N ALA A 76 -15.31 -1.16 -0.13
CA ALA A 76 -16.44 -0.24 -0.06
C ALA A 76 -16.53 0.48 1.30
N GLY A 77 -15.56 0.25 2.20
CA GLY A 77 -15.59 0.73 3.57
C GLY A 77 -14.33 1.45 4.01
N VAL A 78 -14.43 2.11 5.17
CA VAL A 78 -13.29 2.72 5.86
C VAL A 78 -12.22 1.66 6.09
N THR A 79 -11.00 1.98 5.68
CA THR A 79 -9.89 1.04 5.66
C THR A 79 -8.66 1.71 6.24
N ARG A 80 -7.98 1.07 7.17
CA ARG A 80 -6.69 1.48 7.71
C ARG A 80 -5.59 0.81 6.89
N VAL A 81 -4.66 1.62 6.41
CA VAL A 81 -3.47 1.19 5.68
C VAL A 81 -2.26 1.48 6.55
N GLU A 82 -1.41 0.48 6.71
CA GLU A 82 -0.17 0.56 7.46
C GLU A 82 0.96 0.06 6.55
N ILE A 83 2.03 0.85 6.46
CA ILE A 83 3.18 0.56 5.60
C ILE A 83 4.44 0.71 6.44
N SER A 84 5.29 -0.32 6.39
CA SER A 84 6.57 -0.33 7.08
C SER A 84 7.68 -0.79 6.13
N GLY A 85 8.91 -0.43 6.48
CA GLY A 85 10.11 -0.85 5.77
C GLY A 85 11.35 -0.42 6.53
N THR A 86 12.38 -1.26 6.51
CA THR A 86 13.61 -1.03 7.28
C THR A 86 14.26 0.31 6.92
N GLY A 87 14.60 1.11 7.94
CA GLY A 87 15.22 2.44 7.78
C GLY A 87 14.22 3.58 7.52
N TYR A 88 12.91 3.30 7.55
CA TYR A 88 11.85 4.29 7.37
C TYR A 88 10.88 4.28 8.55
N GLN A 89 10.23 5.42 8.79
CA GLN A 89 9.16 5.53 9.77
C GLN A 89 7.94 4.73 9.28
N GLU A 90 7.29 4.04 10.21
CA GLU A 90 6.02 3.37 9.92
C GLU A 90 4.96 4.41 9.54
N PHE A 91 4.31 4.20 8.40
CA PHE A 91 3.20 5.02 7.95
C PHE A 91 1.89 4.33 8.33
N ALA A 92 0.94 5.09 8.87
CA ALA A 92 -0.41 4.60 9.15
C ALA A 92 -1.44 5.67 8.80
N GLN A 93 -2.43 5.32 7.97
CA GLN A 93 -3.51 6.23 7.60
C GLN A 93 -4.84 5.48 7.45
N THR A 94 -5.91 6.11 7.90
CA THR A 94 -7.28 5.64 7.66
C THR A 94 -7.84 6.31 6.40
N LEU A 95 -8.12 5.51 5.38
CA LEU A 95 -8.74 5.90 4.12
C LEU A 95 -10.26 5.73 4.20
N THR A 96 -11.00 6.73 3.71
CA THR A 96 -12.47 6.72 3.69
C THR A 96 -12.96 6.88 2.25
N PRO A 97 -13.77 5.94 1.73
CA PRO A 97 -14.35 6.08 0.40
C PRO A 97 -15.23 7.34 0.32
N VAL A 98 -15.04 8.13 -0.74
CA VAL A 98 -15.85 9.33 -0.99
C VAL A 98 -16.94 8.98 -1.99
N MET A 99 -18.19 9.28 -1.65
CA MET A 99 -19.33 9.09 -2.53
C MET A 99 -19.58 10.37 -3.35
N SER A 100 -19.73 10.23 -4.67
CA SER A 100 -20.15 11.33 -5.52
C SER A 100 -21.67 11.47 -5.47
N GLU A 101 -22.16 12.66 -5.16
CA GLU A 101 -23.60 12.97 -5.20
C GLU A 101 -24.15 12.94 -6.64
N GLU A 102 -23.30 13.18 -7.64
CA GLU A 102 -23.71 13.25 -9.06
C GLU A 102 -23.90 11.86 -9.67
N CYS A 103 -23.12 10.86 -9.23
CA CYS A 103 -23.14 9.50 -9.75
C CYS A 103 -23.78 8.47 -8.79
N GLU A 104 -24.12 8.89 -7.57
CA GLU A 104 -24.60 8.01 -6.48
C GLU A 104 -23.70 6.78 -6.25
N ASP A 105 -22.40 6.93 -6.53
CA ASP A 105 -21.41 5.85 -6.49
C ASP A 105 -20.11 6.34 -5.83
N PHE A 106 -19.25 5.42 -5.45
CA PHE A 106 -17.97 5.75 -4.84
C PHE A 106 -16.96 6.18 -5.91
N VAL A 107 -16.20 7.22 -5.59
CA VAL A 107 -15.16 7.74 -6.47
C VAL A 107 -13.84 7.07 -6.12
N PRO A 108 -13.17 6.40 -7.08
CA PRO A 108 -11.82 5.90 -6.94
C PRO A 108 -10.85 7.03 -6.55
N GLN A 109 -9.97 6.76 -5.59
CA GLN A 109 -9.03 7.73 -5.05
C GLN A 109 -7.59 7.29 -5.28
N GLU A 110 -6.74 8.23 -5.70
CA GLU A 110 -5.30 8.03 -5.81
C GLU A 110 -4.62 8.62 -4.56
N ILE A 111 -3.82 7.80 -3.87
CA ILE A 111 -3.12 8.15 -2.64
C ILE A 111 -1.62 8.04 -2.90
N ASP A 112 -0.89 9.14 -2.73
CA ASP A 112 0.58 9.17 -2.83
C ASP A 112 1.16 9.15 -1.41
N ILE A 113 2.03 8.18 -1.14
CA ILE A 113 2.67 7.97 0.15
C ILE A 113 4.18 8.04 -0.04
N GLU A 114 4.82 8.99 0.63
CA GLU A 114 6.26 9.07 0.72
C GLU A 114 6.73 8.55 2.09
N LEU A 115 7.44 7.43 2.10
CA LEU A 115 8.10 6.92 3.31
C LEU A 115 9.26 7.84 3.69
N VAL A 116 9.22 8.33 4.92
CA VAL A 116 10.24 9.22 5.48
C VAL A 116 11.29 8.38 6.22
N PRO A 117 12.60 8.59 5.99
CA PRO A 117 13.63 7.90 6.75
C PRO A 117 13.41 8.01 8.25
N ALA A 118 13.61 6.90 8.96
CA ALA A 118 13.72 6.91 10.40
C ALA A 118 15.07 7.55 10.72
N VAL A 119 15.08 8.85 10.99
CA VAL A 119 16.28 9.49 11.55
C VAL A 119 16.43 8.99 12.97
N ASP A 120 17.58 8.42 13.31
CA ASP A 120 17.98 8.31 14.70
C ASP A 120 18.10 9.75 15.23
N GLU A 121 17.21 10.16 16.13
CA GLU A 121 17.41 11.35 16.97
C GLU A 121 18.56 11.05 17.96
N ASP A 122 19.78 10.92 17.43
CA ASP A 122 21.00 10.76 18.21
C ASP A 122 21.99 11.84 17.75
N SER A 123 21.61 13.11 17.93
CA SER A 123 22.52 14.28 17.88
C SER A 123 21.83 15.56 18.37
N GLU A 124 21.59 15.69 19.68
CA GLU A 124 21.70 16.97 20.39
C GLU A 124 22.31 16.71 21.79
N GLU A 125 23.64 16.85 21.82
CA GLU A 125 24.60 17.12 22.92
C GLU A 125 24.31 16.73 24.39
#